data_AF-A0A817ZL50-F1
#
_entry.id   AF-A0A817ZL50-F1
#
_cell.length_a   1.000
_cell.length_b   1.000
_cell.length_c   1.000
_cell.angle_alpha   90.00
_cell.angle_beta   90.00
_cell.angle_gamma   90.00
#
_symmetry.space_group_name_H-M   'P 1'
#
loop_
_entity.id
_entity.type
_entity.pdbx_description
1 polymer ?
#
loop_
_entity_poly.entity_id
_entity_poly.type
_entity_poly.pdbx_seq_one_letter_code
_entity_poly.pdbx_strand_id
1 'polypeptide(L)'
;MICGEEKSFSLRISVLYCLQCYLHKNESGKSMIVQAHLAQTKSTANQHSMGHLLRSGYLSEDAVASWCSGILLSHLIVNSPQSKQDILKAKLALDRTQTNAKTLMEISIDILHKSSSSFHIRVAVLILICTWLPNCSLAVQELVSIPNSISYLVSQICAQSIEDDR
;
A
#
# COMPACT_ATOMS: atom_id res chain seq x y z
N MET A 1 -3.52 14.54 -7.46
CA MET A 1 -2.18 14.79 -8.06
C MET A 1 -1.60 13.55 -8.74
N ILE A 2 -1.75 12.35 -8.16
CA ILE A 2 -1.39 11.06 -8.81
C ILE A 2 -2.61 10.37 -9.47
N CYS A 3 -3.81 10.57 -8.92
CA CYS A 3 -5.02 9.80 -9.24
C CYS A 3 -5.99 10.49 -10.23
N GLY A 4 -5.51 11.39 -11.11
CA GLY A 4 -6.37 12.02 -12.10
C GLY A 4 -6.33 11.26 -13.41
N GLU A 5 -7.41 10.56 -13.77
CA GLU A 5 -7.50 9.78 -15.01
C GLU A 5 -7.16 10.59 -16.26
N GLU A 6 -7.49 11.89 -16.27
CA GLU A 6 -7.20 12.83 -17.36
C GLU A 6 -5.72 13.23 -17.51
N LYS A 7 -4.83 12.84 -16.59
CA LYS A 7 -3.41 13.21 -16.64
C LYS A 7 -2.61 12.21 -17.46
N SER A 8 -1.73 12.71 -18.33
CA SER A 8 -0.81 11.90 -19.12
C SER A 8 0.07 11.01 -18.23
N PHE A 9 0.37 9.81 -18.71
CA PHE A 9 1.20 8.85 -18.00
C PHE A 9 2.56 9.44 -17.57
N SER A 10 3.25 10.13 -18.48
CA SER A 10 4.55 10.75 -18.21
C SER A 10 4.51 11.75 -17.05
N LEU A 11 3.43 12.53 -16.94
CA LEU A 11 3.28 13.48 -15.84
C LEU A 11 3.11 12.75 -14.50
N ARG A 12 2.30 11.68 -14.46
CA ARG A 12 2.08 10.91 -13.23
C ARG A 12 3.38 10.28 -12.72
N ILE A 13 4.18 9.70 -13.61
CA ILE A 13 5.48 9.12 -13.26
C ILE A 13 6.48 10.20 -12.82
N SER A 14 6.50 11.35 -13.48
CA SER A 14 7.37 12.47 -13.08
C SER A 14 7.02 12.96 -11.67
N VAL A 15 5.73 13.12 -11.37
CA VAL A 15 5.26 13.50 -10.03
C VAL A 15 5.62 12.44 -8.98
N LEU A 16 5.45 11.15 -9.30
CA LEU A 16 5.86 10.06 -8.42
C LEU A 16 7.35 10.16 -8.09
N TYR A 17 8.20 10.34 -9.11
CA TYR A 17 9.64 10.45 -8.92
C TYR A 17 10.01 11.67 -8.06
N CYS A 18 9.42 12.84 -8.31
CA CYS A 18 9.62 14.02 -7.46
C CYS A 18 9.27 13.76 -5.99
N LEU A 19 8.18 13.03 -5.73
CA LEU A 19 7.78 12.67 -4.37
C LEU A 19 8.74 11.66 -3.74
N GLN A 20 9.22 10.68 -4.51
CA GLN A 20 10.24 9.74 -4.04
C GLN A 20 11.54 10.48 -3.66
N CYS A 21 11.97 11.44 -4.47
CA CYS A 21 13.11 12.29 -4.16
C CYS A 21 12.88 13.13 -2.90
N TYR A 22 11.70 13.74 -2.76
CA TYR A 22 11.32 14.51 -1.56
C TYR A 22 11.35 13.68 -0.28
N LEU A 23 10.95 12.41 -0.35
CA LEU A 23 10.94 11.47 0.78
C LEU A 23 12.29 10.81 1.04
N HIS A 24 13.22 10.86 0.08
CA HIS A 24 14.52 10.23 0.22
C HIS A 24 15.32 10.90 1.35
N LYS A 25 15.67 10.11 2.38
CA LYS A 25 16.37 10.56 3.60
C LYS A 25 15.66 11.69 4.37
N ASN A 26 14.36 11.89 4.13
CA ASN A 26 13.58 12.95 4.75
C ASN A 26 12.55 12.37 5.73
N GLU A 27 12.99 12.07 6.95
CA GLU A 27 12.13 11.46 7.98
C GLU A 27 11.02 12.39 8.46
N SER A 28 11.24 13.72 8.47
CA SER A 28 10.20 14.67 8.84
C SER A 28 9.09 14.72 7.78
N GLY A 29 9.46 14.73 6.49
CA GLY A 29 8.52 14.65 5.37
C GLY A 29 7.70 13.35 5.40
N LYS A 30 8.35 12.20 5.65
CA LYS A 30 7.66 10.92 5.82
C LYS A 30 6.67 10.97 6.98
N SER A 31 7.11 11.45 8.15
CA SER A 31 6.28 11.54 9.35
C SER A 31 5.05 12.43 9.13
N MET A 32 5.20 13.56 8.43
CA MET A 32 4.09 14.46 8.10
C MET A 32 3.04 13.76 7.23
N ILE A 33 3.47 12.99 6.21
CA ILE A 33 2.54 12.28 5.33
C ILE A 33 1.88 11.09 6.06
N VAL A 34 2.62 10.38 6.92
CA VAL A 34 2.09 9.29 7.75
C VAL A 34 1.06 9.82 8.74
N GLN A 35 1.33 10.95 9.40
CA GLN A 35 0.36 11.61 10.28
C GLN A 35 -0.88 12.05 9.51
N ALA A 36 -0.74 12.60 8.31
CA ALA A 36 -1.88 12.93 7.46
C ALA A 36 -2.68 11.67 7.06
N HIS A 37 -2.01 10.54 6.81
CA HIS A 37 -2.66 9.25 6.54
C HIS A 37 -3.45 8.74 7.75
N LEU A 38 -2.90 8.91 8.96
CA LEU A 38 -3.55 8.52 10.22
C LEU A 38 -4.71 9.44 10.63
N ALA A 39 -4.54 10.77 10.51
CA ALA A 39 -5.53 11.77 10.93
C ALA A 39 -6.86 11.63 10.18
N GLN A 40 -6.83 11.14 8.94
CA GLN A 40 -8.01 10.87 8.12
C GLN A 40 -8.90 9.75 8.67
N THR A 41 -8.38 8.87 9.53
CA THR A 41 -9.23 7.89 10.24
C THR A 41 -10.19 8.57 11.24
N LYS A 42 -9.93 9.83 11.61
CA LYS A 42 -10.67 10.56 12.65
C LYS A 42 -11.55 11.71 12.12
N SER A 43 -11.37 12.17 10.88
CA SER A 43 -12.13 13.33 10.37
C SER A 43 -12.36 13.27 8.86
N THR A 44 -13.62 13.40 8.44
CA THR A 44 -14.11 13.45 7.05
C THR A 44 -13.82 14.78 6.34
N ALA A 45 -13.18 15.75 7.00
CA ALA A 45 -13.10 17.14 6.53
C ALA A 45 -11.97 17.45 5.52
N ASN A 46 -10.96 16.60 5.36
CA ASN A 46 -9.77 16.93 4.56
C ASN A 46 -9.60 16.03 3.31
N GLN A 47 -10.55 16.09 2.37
CA GLN A 47 -10.49 15.35 1.10
C GLN A 47 -9.28 15.71 0.22
N HIS A 48 -8.54 16.78 0.55
CA HIS A 48 -7.35 17.22 -0.17
C HIS A 48 -6.01 16.84 0.49
N SER A 49 -6.02 16.07 1.59
CA SER A 49 -4.75 15.65 2.21
C SER A 49 -4.02 14.60 1.37
N MET A 50 -2.69 14.60 1.41
CA MET A 50 -1.87 13.58 0.75
C MET A 50 -2.20 12.16 1.23
N GLY A 51 -2.54 12.00 2.52
CA GLY A 51 -2.98 10.72 3.08
C GLY A 51 -4.28 10.21 2.44
N HIS A 52 -5.25 11.10 2.18
CA HIS A 52 -6.49 10.77 1.48
C HIS A 52 -6.21 10.31 0.05
N LEU A 53 -5.40 11.09 -0.69
CA LEU A 53 -5.05 10.79 -2.09
C LEU A 53 -4.31 9.45 -2.23
N LEU A 54 -3.42 9.14 -1.30
CA LEU A 54 -2.72 7.86 -1.27
C LEU A 54 -3.69 6.69 -1.09
N ARG A 55 -4.61 6.83 -0.13
CA ARG A 55 -5.59 5.81 0.20
C ARG A 55 -6.60 5.58 -0.93
N SER A 56 -7.14 6.66 -1.48
CA SER A 56 -8.09 6.59 -2.60
C SER A 56 -7.40 6.09 -3.87
N GLY A 57 -6.15 6.47 -4.10
CA GLY A 57 -5.35 5.93 -5.19
C GLY A 57 -5.07 4.44 -5.05
N TYR A 58 -4.70 3.98 -3.85
CA TYR A 58 -4.38 2.56 -3.60
C TYR A 58 -5.59 1.65 -3.83
N LEU A 59 -6.79 2.11 -3.44
CA LEU A 59 -8.05 1.40 -3.62
C LEU A 59 -8.74 1.68 -4.98
N SER A 60 -8.10 2.46 -5.86
CA SER A 60 -8.66 2.82 -7.16
C SER A 60 -8.72 1.62 -8.10
N GLU A 61 -9.67 1.63 -9.03
CA GLU A 61 -9.74 0.68 -10.14
C GLU A 61 -8.68 0.98 -11.22
N ASP A 62 -8.16 2.21 -11.27
CA ASP A 62 -7.05 2.59 -12.15
C ASP A 62 -5.75 1.95 -11.65
N ALA A 63 -5.26 0.98 -12.43
CA ALA A 63 -4.05 0.23 -12.12
C ALA A 63 -2.81 1.13 -11.98
N VAL A 64 -2.71 2.23 -12.74
CA VAL A 64 -1.56 3.15 -12.65
C VAL A 64 -1.63 3.94 -11.34
N ALA A 65 -2.82 4.40 -10.96
CA ALA A 65 -3.02 5.12 -9.70
C ALA A 65 -2.74 4.21 -8.49
N SER A 66 -3.27 2.99 -8.50
CA SER A 66 -3.04 1.99 -7.43
C SER A 66 -1.56 1.61 -7.34
N TRP A 67 -0.91 1.36 -8.47
CA TRP A 67 0.53 1.10 -8.52
C TRP A 67 1.36 2.25 -7.97
N CYS A 68 1.13 3.49 -8.43
CA CYS A 68 1.86 4.67 -7.95
C CYS A 68 1.69 4.88 -6.44
N SER A 69 0.46 4.71 -5.92
CA SER A 69 0.19 4.82 -4.49
C SER A 69 0.88 3.72 -3.68
N GLY A 70 0.89 2.47 -4.17
CA GLY A 70 1.60 1.37 -3.52
C GLY A 70 3.11 1.60 -3.45
N ILE A 71 3.71 2.06 -4.56
CA ILE A 71 5.13 2.43 -4.58
C ILE A 71 5.40 3.61 -3.64
N LEU A 72 4.58 4.66 -3.65
CA LEU A 72 4.79 5.80 -2.76
C LEU A 72 4.66 5.40 -1.28
N LEU A 73 3.74 4.51 -0.92
CA LEU A 73 3.65 3.92 0.41
C LEU A 73 4.92 3.16 0.79
N SER A 74 5.52 2.40 -0.14
CA SER A 74 6.78 1.70 0.12
C SER A 74 7.92 2.68 0.46
N HIS A 75 7.97 3.83 -0.22
CA HIS A 75 8.94 4.90 0.06
C HIS A 75 8.68 5.65 1.38
N LEU A 76 7.46 5.66 1.89
CA LEU A 76 7.15 6.20 3.22
C LEU A 76 7.67 5.31 4.34
N ILE A 77 7.65 3.98 4.14
CA ILE A 77 8.05 3.02 5.17
C ILE A 77 9.53 2.61 5.08
N VAL A 78 10.18 2.80 3.93
CA VAL A 78 11.58 2.41 3.76
C VAL A 78 12.48 3.16 4.74
N ASN A 79 13.36 2.43 5.44
CA ASN A 79 14.29 2.95 6.44
C ASN A 79 13.66 3.75 7.61
N SER A 80 12.35 3.61 7.84
CA SER A 80 11.65 4.34 8.91
C SER A 80 10.82 3.38 9.78
N PRO A 81 11.37 2.89 10.91
CA PRO A 81 10.70 1.88 11.74
C PRO A 81 9.42 2.42 12.41
N GLN A 82 9.39 3.71 12.79
CA GLN A 82 8.19 4.33 13.35
C GLN A 82 7.07 4.41 12.31
N SER A 83 7.37 4.90 11.11
CA SER A 83 6.39 4.98 9.99
C SER A 83 5.79 3.62 9.66
N LYS A 84 6.59 2.54 9.71
CA LYS A 84 6.10 1.16 9.52
C LYS A 84 5.03 0.78 10.53
N GLN A 85 5.25 1.06 11.81
CA GLN A 85 4.29 0.70 12.87
C GLN A 85 3.05 1.58 12.83
N ASP A 86 3.23 2.87 12.51
CA ASP A 86 2.15 3.84 12.46
C ASP A 86 1.19 3.53 11.30
N ILE A 87 1.71 3.27 10.10
CA ILE A 87 0.86 2.88 8.95
C ILE A 87 0.17 1.53 9.23
N LEU A 88 0.80 0.61 9.96
CA LEU A 88 0.21 -0.72 10.24
C LEU A 88 -1.04 -0.59 11.12
N LYS A 89 -1.04 0.36 12.05
CA LYS A 89 -2.17 0.67 12.92
C LYS A 89 -3.30 1.41 12.18
N ALA A 90 -3.04 1.92 10.97
CA ALA A 90 -4.05 2.63 10.20
C ALA A 90 -5.11 1.64 9.69
N LYS A 91 -6.34 1.78 10.21
CA LYS A 91 -7.48 1.02 9.70
C LYS A 91 -8.17 1.76 8.56
N LEU A 92 -8.51 1.00 7.53
CA LEU A 92 -9.22 1.39 6.33
C LEU A 92 -10.67 0.95 6.39
N ALA A 93 -11.57 1.91 6.66
CA ALA A 93 -13.00 1.72 6.45
C ALA A 93 -13.26 1.60 4.94
N LEU A 94 -13.61 0.39 4.49
CA LEU A 94 -13.98 0.10 3.11
C LEU A 94 -15.42 0.51 2.78
N ASP A 95 -16.26 0.68 3.80
CA ASP A 95 -17.67 1.06 3.69
C ASP A 95 -18.01 2.30 4.53
N ARG A 96 -19.04 3.05 4.11
CA ARG A 96 -19.55 4.24 4.84
C ARG A 96 -20.05 3.91 6.24
N THR A 97 -20.38 2.64 6.52
CA THR A 97 -20.86 2.15 7.81
C THR A 97 -19.74 1.84 8.81
N GLN A 98 -18.46 1.92 8.42
CA GLN A 98 -17.27 1.63 9.26
C GLN A 98 -17.23 0.22 9.89
N THR A 99 -18.18 -0.66 9.59
CA THR A 99 -18.29 -2.02 10.14
C THR A 99 -17.20 -2.98 9.64
N ASN A 100 -16.59 -2.70 8.47
CA ASN A 100 -15.54 -3.51 7.85
C ASN A 100 -14.21 -2.74 7.79
N ALA A 101 -13.73 -2.24 8.91
CA ALA A 101 -12.44 -1.55 8.96
C ALA A 101 -11.29 -2.57 8.91
N LYS A 102 -10.63 -2.71 7.75
CA LYS A 102 -9.49 -3.61 7.53
C LYS A 102 -8.16 -2.88 7.67
N THR A 103 -7.10 -3.55 8.09
CA THR A 103 -5.75 -2.99 8.07
C THR A 103 -5.24 -2.88 6.63
N LEU A 104 -4.21 -2.05 6.41
CA LEU A 104 -3.59 -1.96 5.09
C LEU A 104 -2.96 -3.31 4.67
N MET A 105 -2.49 -4.11 5.63
CA MET A 105 -1.96 -5.46 5.38
C MET A 105 -3.06 -6.42 4.92
N GLU A 106 -4.23 -6.41 5.57
CA GLU A 106 -5.40 -7.21 5.14
C GLU A 106 -5.84 -6.84 3.72
N ILE A 107 -5.96 -5.55 3.42
CA ILE A 107 -6.32 -5.08 2.07
C ILE A 107 -5.28 -5.53 1.04
N SER A 108 -4.00 -5.48 1.39
CA SER A 108 -2.92 -5.91 0.51
C SER A 108 -3.04 -7.40 0.17
N ILE A 109 -3.33 -8.25 1.16
CA ILE A 109 -3.55 -9.68 0.93
C ILE A 109 -4.83 -9.94 0.12
N ASP A 110 -5.91 -9.20 0.38
CA ASP A 110 -7.14 -9.29 -0.42
C ASP A 110 -6.92 -8.94 -1.89
N ILE A 111 -6.10 -7.92 -2.19
CA ILE A 111 -5.74 -7.55 -3.56
C ILE A 111 -4.95 -8.67 -4.24
N LEU A 112 -4.07 -9.36 -3.52
CA LEU A 112 -3.35 -10.52 -4.04
C LEU A 112 -4.30 -11.70 -4.31
N HIS A 113 -5.21 -12.01 -3.39
CA HIS A 113 -6.20 -13.07 -3.57
C HIS A 113 -7.19 -12.80 -4.72
N LYS A 114 -7.47 -11.53 -5.03
CA LYS A 114 -8.40 -11.17 -6.09
C LYS A 114 -7.84 -11.57 -7.46
N SER A 115 -8.40 -12.63 -8.06
CA SER A 115 -7.96 -13.13 -9.38
C SER A 115 -8.04 -12.07 -10.50
N SER A 116 -8.91 -11.07 -10.36
CA SER A 116 -9.08 -9.98 -11.33
C SER A 116 -8.13 -8.79 -11.14
N SER A 117 -7.26 -8.80 -10.12
CA SER A 117 -6.29 -7.71 -9.92
C SER A 117 -5.22 -7.74 -11.00
N SER A 118 -4.95 -6.57 -11.58
CA SER A 118 -3.90 -6.42 -12.59
C SER A 118 -2.55 -6.84 -12.03
N PHE A 119 -1.73 -7.50 -12.87
CA PHE A 119 -0.38 -7.93 -12.52
C PHE A 119 0.46 -6.78 -11.92
N HIS A 120 0.37 -5.58 -12.47
CA HIS A 120 1.11 -4.42 -11.95
C HIS A 120 0.73 -4.08 -10.52
N ILE A 121 -0.56 -4.11 -10.18
CA ILE A 121 -1.04 -3.86 -8.82
C ILE A 121 -0.45 -4.91 -7.87
N ARG A 122 -0.50 -6.21 -8.24
CA ARG A 122 0.08 -7.29 -7.44
C ARG A 122 1.57 -7.07 -7.17
N VAL A 123 2.34 -6.66 -8.18
CA VAL A 123 3.76 -6.35 -8.03
C VAL A 123 3.98 -5.18 -7.06
N ALA A 124 3.21 -4.09 -7.17
CA ALA A 124 3.32 -2.97 -6.23
C ALA A 124 3.01 -3.38 -4.79
N VAL A 125 1.99 -4.22 -4.61
CA VAL A 125 1.62 -4.76 -3.29
C VAL A 125 2.73 -5.65 -2.73
N LEU A 126 3.31 -6.53 -3.55
CA LEU A 126 4.44 -7.36 -3.13
C LEU A 126 5.66 -6.52 -2.75
N ILE A 127 6.01 -5.50 -3.53
CA ILE A 127 7.09 -4.56 -3.20
C ILE A 127 6.81 -3.88 -1.86
N LEU A 128 5.57 -3.43 -1.61
CA LEU A 128 5.18 -2.82 -0.34
C LEU A 128 5.36 -3.80 0.82
N ILE A 129 4.83 -5.03 0.72
CA ILE A 129 4.95 -6.06 1.77
C ILE A 129 6.42 -6.41 2.01
N CYS A 130 7.20 -6.67 0.97
CA CYS A 130 8.63 -6.99 1.06
C CYS A 130 9.44 -5.84 1.67
N THR A 131 9.03 -4.59 1.47
CA THR A 131 9.66 -3.42 2.11
C THR A 131 9.26 -3.30 3.58
N TRP A 132 8.07 -3.78 3.94
CA TRP A 132 7.52 -3.65 5.29
C TRP A 132 8.11 -4.65 6.28
N LEU A 133 8.20 -5.93 5.91
CA LEU A 133 8.61 -7.03 6.79
C LEU A 133 10.01 -6.87 7.42
N PRO A 134 11.05 -6.41 6.70
CA PRO A 134 12.40 -6.29 7.27
C PRO A 134 12.42 -5.36 8.48
N ASN A 135 13.02 -5.80 9.58
CA ASN A 135 13.18 -5.04 10.83
C ASN A 135 11.84 -4.56 11.45
N CYS A 136 10.73 -5.28 11.21
CA CYS A 136 9.42 -4.96 11.79
C CYS A 136 8.67 -6.24 12.21
N SER A 137 8.88 -6.68 13.46
CA SER A 137 8.22 -7.89 14.01
C SER A 137 6.69 -7.77 14.03
N LEU A 138 6.16 -6.57 14.27
CA LEU A 138 4.71 -6.33 14.26
C LEU A 138 4.10 -6.57 12.87
N ALA A 139 4.77 -6.18 11.79
CA ALA A 139 4.27 -6.43 10.44
C ALA A 139 4.24 -7.93 10.11
N VAL A 140 5.24 -8.68 10.57
CA VAL A 140 5.27 -10.14 10.43
C VAL A 140 4.12 -10.78 11.22
N GLN A 141 3.89 -10.33 12.46
CA GLN A 141 2.83 -10.84 13.31
C GLN A 141 1.43 -10.61 12.70
N GLU A 142 1.17 -9.41 12.17
CA GLU A 142 -0.07 -9.10 11.46
C GLU A 142 -0.22 -9.98 10.21
N LEU A 143 0.82 -10.11 9.38
CA LEU A 143 0.77 -10.96 8.19
C LEU A 143 0.40 -12.41 8.51
N VAL A 144 1.02 -12.98 9.54
CA VAL A 144 0.78 -14.37 9.97
C VAL A 144 -0.59 -14.54 10.64
N SER A 145 -1.10 -13.47 11.26
CA SER A 145 -2.43 -13.47 11.90
C SER A 145 -3.57 -13.43 10.87
N ILE A 146 -3.31 -12.97 9.64
CA ILE A 146 -4.30 -12.99 8.56
C ILE A 146 -4.55 -14.43 8.10
N PRO A 147 -5.80 -14.92 8.14
CA PRO A 147 -6.12 -16.28 7.70
C PRO A 147 -5.73 -16.52 6.24
N ASN A 148 -5.16 -17.69 5.95
CA ASN A 148 -4.77 -18.15 4.61
C ASN A 148 -3.69 -17.34 3.89
N SER A 149 -3.12 -16.29 4.50
CA SER A 149 -2.07 -15.46 3.86
C SER A 149 -0.83 -16.29 3.48
N ILE A 150 -0.30 -17.06 4.44
CA ILE A 150 0.89 -17.90 4.25
C ILE A 150 0.58 -19.05 3.29
N SER A 151 -0.56 -19.72 3.47
CA SER A 151 -0.98 -20.83 2.60
C SER A 151 -1.13 -20.37 1.15
N TYR A 152 -1.67 -19.18 0.91
CA TYR A 152 -1.76 -18.60 -0.42
C TYR A 152 -0.38 -18.32 -1.02
N LEU A 153 0.51 -17.63 -0.28
CA LEU A 153 1.85 -17.31 -0.77
C LEU A 153 2.64 -18.57 -1.13
N VAL A 154 2.58 -19.61 -0.27
CA VAL A 154 3.22 -20.91 -0.53
C VAL A 154 2.61 -21.58 -1.75
N SER A 155 1.28 -21.59 -1.87
CA SER A 155 0.59 -22.17 -3.04
C SER A 155 1.00 -21.50 -4.35
N GLN A 156 1.12 -20.16 -4.39
CA GLN A 156 1.57 -19.44 -5.58
C GLN A 156 3.02 -19.80 -5.97
N ILE A 157 3.93 -19.94 -4.99
CA ILE A 157 5.32 -20.35 -5.25
C ILE A 157 5.36 -21.79 -5.79
N CYS A 158 4.60 -22.71 -5.17
CA CYS A 158 4.55 -24.11 -5.59
C CYS A 158 3.93 -24.27 -6.98
N ALA A 159 2.86 -23.52 -7.30
CA ALA A 159 2.23 -23.56 -8.62
C ALA A 159 3.24 -23.21 -9.73
N GLN A 160 4.13 -22.24 -9.47
CA GLN A 160 5.14 -21.81 -10.43
C GLN A 160 6.26 -22.86 -10.61
N SER A 161 6.67 -23.55 -9.54
CA SER A 161 7.66 -24.64 -9.65
C SER A 161 7.17 -25.85 -10.45
N ILE A 162 5.85 -26.08 -10.51
CA ILE A 162 5.26 -27.20 -11.26
C ILE A 162 5.13 -26.87 -12.76
N GLU A 163 5.04 -25.58 -13.11
CA GLU A 163 5.03 -25.12 -14.50
C GLU A 163 6.43 -25.14 -15.14
N ASP A 164 7.49 -24.92 -14.36
CA ASP A 164 8.88 -24.94 -14.85
C ASP A 164 9.44 -26.36 -15.09
N ASP A 165 8.85 -27.39 -14.47
CA ASP A 165 9.23 -28.82 -14.61
C ASP A 165 8.47 -29.55 -15.76
N ARG A 166 7.68 -28.82 -16.56
CA ARG A 166 6.90 -29.35 -17.69
C ARG A 166 7.39 -28.81 -19.04
#